data_AF-J9YV82-F1
#
_entry.id   AF-J9YV82-F1
#
_cell.length_a   1.000
_cell.length_b   1.000
_cell.length_c   1.000
_cell.angle_alpha   90.00
_cell.angle_beta   90.00
_cell.angle_gamma   90.00
#
_symmetry.space_group_name_H-M   'P 1'
#
loop_
_entity.id
_entity.type
_entity.pdbx_description
1 polymer ?
#
loop_
_entity_poly.entity_id
_entity_poly.type
_entity_poly.pdbx_seq_one_letter_code
_entity_poly.pdbx_strand_id
1 'polypeptide(L)'
;MFLKISSKIAFIVSGTYTLVFLLFAVYKGFILYFVQKAMEDTFVGGETSDISITLWFIISGILAFASILFFYFIKIKDLNSQKVILSGITISWIFISIFQIFLFKEYFYLSLLTIIPIITCYIAIKTLKTKIIKQLNEKGLSEKEVHLLQLLAGIEKK
;
A
#
# COMPACT_ATOMS: atom_id res chain seq x y z
N MET A 1 -15.42 -14.71 -14.77
CA MET A 1 -14.19 -15.43 -14.37
C MET A 1 -13.28 -14.46 -13.63
N PHE A 2 -13.30 -14.43 -12.29
CA PHE A 2 -12.48 -13.46 -11.54
C PHE A 2 -11.02 -13.92 -11.51
N LEU A 3 -10.11 -13.04 -11.93
CA LEU A 3 -8.67 -13.26 -11.85
C LEU A 3 -8.30 -13.54 -10.38
N LYS A 4 -7.70 -14.70 -10.08
CA LYS A 4 -7.27 -15.04 -8.72
C LYS A 4 -5.86 -14.49 -8.48
N ILE A 5 -5.77 -13.31 -7.86
CA ILE A 5 -4.49 -12.74 -7.45
C ILE A 5 -4.23 -13.12 -5.99
N SER A 6 -3.03 -13.62 -5.71
CA SER A 6 -2.60 -13.90 -4.33
C SER A 6 -2.14 -12.62 -3.62
N SER A 7 -2.29 -12.57 -2.30
CA SER A 7 -1.83 -11.44 -1.47
C SER A 7 -0.35 -11.15 -1.64
N LYS A 8 0.46 -12.19 -1.85
CA LYS A 8 1.91 -12.07 -2.09
C LYS A 8 2.21 -11.27 -3.36
N ILE A 9 1.47 -11.52 -4.44
CA ILE A 9 1.62 -10.78 -5.70
C ILE A 9 1.26 -9.31 -5.47
N ALA A 10 0.17 -9.03 -4.76
CA ALA A 10 -0.22 -7.65 -4.46
C ALA A 10 0.83 -6.90 -3.61
N PHE A 11 1.47 -7.57 -2.65
CA PHE A 11 2.58 -7.01 -1.87
C PHE A 11 3.82 -6.75 -2.74
N ILE A 12 4.18 -7.68 -3.63
CA ILE A 12 5.32 -7.51 -4.55
C ILE A 12 5.06 -6.34 -5.53
N VAL A 13 3.86 -6.25 -6.10
CA VAL A 13 3.48 -5.15 -6.99
C VAL A 13 3.56 -3.81 -6.25
N SER A 14 2.99 -3.73 -5.04
CA SER A 14 3.07 -2.51 -4.22
C SER A 14 4.51 -2.15 -3.88
N GLY A 15 5.32 -3.12 -3.44
CA GLY A 15 6.73 -2.89 -3.12
C GLY A 15 7.56 -2.44 -4.32
N THR A 16 7.34 -3.04 -5.49
CA THR A 16 8.02 -2.65 -6.74
C THR A 16 7.65 -1.22 -7.12
N TYR A 17 6.37 -0.86 -6.98
CA TYR A 17 5.91 0.48 -7.26
C TYR A 17 6.55 1.51 -6.30
N THR A 18 6.60 1.19 -5.00
CA THR A 18 7.27 2.04 -4.01
C THR A 18 8.77 2.20 -4.29
N LEU A 19 9.45 1.16 -4.79
CA LEU A 19 10.86 1.26 -5.20
C LEU A 19 11.07 2.20 -6.40
N VAL A 20 10.15 2.21 -7.37
CA VAL A 20 10.22 3.17 -8.50
C VAL A 20 10.10 4.60 -7.98
N PHE A 21 9.17 4.86 -7.06
CA PHE A 21 9.01 6.18 -6.44
C PHE A 21 10.19 6.55 -5.54
N LEU A 22 10.81 5.59 -4.86
CA LEU A 22 12.03 5.79 -4.09
C LEU A 22 13.14 6.32 -5.01
N LEU A 23 13.42 5.64 -6.12
CA LEU A 23 14.47 6.05 -7.06
C LEU A 23 14.21 7.46 -7.61
N PHE A 24 12.94 7.76 -7.93
CA PHE A 24 12.55 9.10 -8.38
C PHE A 24 12.78 10.18 -7.30
N ALA A 25 12.37 9.92 -6.06
CA ALA A 25 12.54 10.86 -4.95
C ALA A 25 14.01 11.11 -4.62
N VAL A 26 14.82 10.05 -4.61
CA VAL A 26 16.27 10.15 -4.41
C VAL A 26 16.92 10.96 -5.54
N TYR A 27 16.56 10.68 -6.79
CA TYR A 27 17.05 11.44 -7.94
C TYR A 27 16.72 12.94 -7.83
N LYS A 28 15.47 13.29 -7.52
CA LYS A 28 15.06 14.69 -7.33
C LYS A 28 15.78 15.36 -6.16
N GLY A 29 15.94 14.66 -5.04
CA GLY A 29 16.69 15.16 -3.89
C GLY A 29 18.15 15.47 -4.21
N PHE A 30 18.84 14.57 -4.92
CA PHE A 30 20.22 14.80 -5.36
C PHE A 30 20.34 15.94 -6.37
N ILE A 31 19.46 16.02 -7.37
CA ILE A 31 19.49 17.11 -8.35
C ILE A 31 19.30 18.46 -7.65
N LEU A 32 18.30 18.59 -6.78
CA LEU A 32 18.12 19.84 -6.04
C LEU A 32 19.34 20.18 -5.17
N TYR A 33 19.93 19.19 -4.50
CA TYR A 33 21.14 19.40 -3.70
C TYR A 33 22.30 19.95 -4.54
N PHE A 34 22.56 19.38 -5.72
CA PHE A 34 23.61 19.88 -6.61
C PHE A 34 23.28 21.26 -7.17
N VAL A 35 22.02 21.53 -7.50
CA VAL A 35 21.57 22.85 -7.99
C VAL A 35 21.75 23.91 -6.90
N GLN A 36 21.34 23.64 -5.66
CA GLN A 36 21.54 24.57 -4.55
C GLN A 36 23.03 24.86 -4.36
N LYS A 37 23.86 23.82 -4.31
CA LYS A 37 25.31 23.99 -4.14
C LYS A 37 25.94 24.83 -5.26
N ALA A 38 25.53 24.61 -6.51
CA ALA A 38 26.02 25.38 -7.65
C ALA A 38 25.57 26.86 -7.63
N MET A 39 24.38 27.15 -7.10
CA MET A 39 23.89 28.53 -6.96
C MET A 39 24.61 29.27 -5.81
N GLU A 40 24.83 28.58 -4.68
CA GLU A 40 25.65 29.11 -3.58
C GLU A 40 27.07 29.44 -4.06
N ASP A 41 27.68 28.56 -4.85
CA ASP A 41 29.03 28.75 -5.40
C ASP A 41 29.13 29.89 -6.44
N THR A 42 28.01 30.29 -7.06
CA THR A 42 27.99 31.35 -8.10
C THR A 42 27.53 32.74 -7.61
N PHE A 43 27.36 32.95 -6.30
CA PHE A 43 26.85 34.19 -5.68
C PHE A 43 25.47 34.66 -6.18
N VAL A 44 24.80 33.85 -7.01
CA VAL A 44 23.41 34.06 -7.40
C VAL A 44 22.59 33.40 -6.31
N GLY A 45 22.17 34.19 -5.31
CA GLY A 45 21.33 33.73 -4.21
C GLY A 45 20.03 33.11 -4.76
N GLY A 46 20.07 31.81 -4.98
CA GLY A 46 18.99 31.07 -5.60
C GLY A 46 17.90 30.71 -4.60
N GLU A 47 16.64 30.78 -5.02
CA GLU A 47 15.48 30.52 -4.17
C GLU A 47 15.26 29.02 -3.83
N THR A 48 16.21 28.13 -4.11
CA THR A 48 16.04 26.71 -3.78
C THR A 48 16.23 26.53 -2.28
N SER A 49 15.12 26.36 -1.57
CA SER A 49 15.10 26.22 -0.12
C SER A 49 15.69 24.89 0.34
N ASP A 50 16.58 24.93 1.34
CA ASP A 50 17.04 23.77 2.14
C ASP A 50 15.90 22.83 2.55
N ILE A 51 14.71 23.42 2.78
CA ILE A 51 13.50 22.72 3.19
C ILE A 51 13.06 21.75 2.08
N SER A 52 13.10 22.15 0.82
CA SER A 52 12.68 21.31 -0.31
C SER A 52 13.59 20.08 -0.49
N ILE A 53 14.91 20.24 -0.30
CA ILE A 53 15.86 19.12 -0.35
C ILE A 53 15.61 18.15 0.79
N THR A 54 15.49 18.68 2.01
CA THR A 54 15.19 17.88 3.20
C THR A 54 13.90 17.08 3.00
N LEU A 55 12.87 17.69 2.43
CA LEU A 55 11.58 17.03 2.14
C LEU A 55 11.73 15.83 1.20
N TRP A 56 12.48 15.97 0.11
CA TRP A 56 12.72 14.87 -0.83
C TRP A 56 13.48 13.71 -0.19
N PHE A 57 14.48 14.01 0.65
CA PHE A 57 15.20 12.97 1.39
C PHE A 57 14.34 12.30 2.45
N ILE A 58 13.51 13.04 3.20
CA ILE A 58 12.55 12.47 4.16
C ILE A 58 11.57 11.54 3.44
N ILE A 59 10.99 12.00 2.31
CA ILE A 59 10.10 11.17 1.48
C ILE A 59 10.82 9.90 1.04
N SER A 60 12.07 9.99 0.59
CA SER A 60 12.85 8.82 0.19
C SER A 60 13.06 7.84 1.35
N GLY A 61 13.36 8.32 2.55
CA GLY A 61 13.50 7.48 3.75
C GLY A 61 12.21 6.73 4.09
N ILE A 62 11.06 7.43 4.03
CA ILE A 62 9.74 6.83 4.27
C ILE A 62 9.43 5.77 3.21
N LEU A 63 9.71 6.04 1.93
CA LEU A 63 9.51 5.09 0.83
C LEU A 63 10.42 3.86 0.94
N ALA A 64 11.66 4.04 1.40
CA ALA A 64 12.59 2.93 1.63
C ALA A 64 12.06 2.01 2.73
N PHE A 65 11.63 2.60 3.85
CA PHE A 65 11.02 1.86 4.95
C PHE A 65 9.74 1.13 4.52
N ALA A 66 8.86 1.81 3.78
CA ALA A 66 7.64 1.21 3.24
C ALA A 66 7.93 0.03 2.30
N SER A 67 8.95 0.15 1.44
CA SER A 67 9.39 -0.92 0.54
C SER A 67 9.81 -2.17 1.32
N ILE A 68 10.59 -1.99 2.39
CA ILE A 68 11.00 -3.10 3.28
C ILE A 68 9.78 -3.77 3.91
N LEU A 69 8.80 -2.98 4.40
CA LEU A 69 7.57 -3.52 4.99
C LEU A 69 6.76 -4.36 4.00
N PHE A 70 6.62 -3.92 2.75
CA PHE A 70 5.90 -4.70 1.72
C PHE A 70 6.52 -6.08 1.52
N PHE A 71 7.86 -6.17 1.46
CA PHE A 71 8.53 -7.47 1.37
C PHE A 71 8.41 -8.29 2.65
N TYR A 72 8.39 -7.65 3.82
CA TYR A 72 8.15 -8.33 5.09
C TYR A 72 6.76 -8.97 5.15
N PHE A 73 5.71 -8.29 4.67
CA PHE A 73 4.34 -8.80 4.68
C PHE A 73 4.13 -10.08 3.86
N ILE A 74 5.01 -10.39 2.90
CA ILE A 74 4.99 -11.64 2.13
C ILE A 74 5.14 -12.87 3.05
N LYS A 75 5.87 -12.71 4.18
CA LYS A 75 6.12 -13.79 5.15
C LYS A 75 4.92 -14.09 6.04
N ILE A 76 3.94 -13.19 6.13
CA ILE A 76 2.75 -13.38 6.97
C ILE A 76 1.90 -14.51 6.39
N LYS A 77 1.59 -15.52 7.21
CA LYS A 77 0.78 -16.68 6.79
C LYS A 77 -0.71 -16.52 7.11
N ASP A 78 -1.06 -15.70 8.10
CA ASP A 78 -2.45 -15.54 8.54
C ASP A 78 -3.30 -14.77 7.52
N LEU A 79 -4.43 -15.37 7.12
CA LEU A 79 -5.30 -14.84 6.06
C LEU A 79 -6.08 -13.61 6.49
N ASN A 80 -6.51 -13.55 7.76
CA ASN A 80 -7.22 -12.39 8.28
C ASN A 80 -6.29 -11.18 8.39
N SER A 81 -5.07 -11.38 8.90
CA SER A 81 -4.02 -10.35 8.94
C SER A 81 -3.66 -9.87 7.54
N GLN A 82 -3.46 -10.77 6.56
CA GLN A 82 -3.22 -10.38 5.18
C GLN A 82 -4.34 -9.50 4.62
N LYS A 83 -5.61 -9.82 4.91
CA LYS A 83 -6.77 -9.03 4.46
C LYS A 83 -6.78 -7.63 5.09
N VAL A 84 -6.53 -7.53 6.39
CA VAL A 84 -6.49 -6.24 7.10
C VAL A 84 -5.37 -5.37 6.54
N ILE A 85 -4.16 -5.92 6.43
CA ILE A 85 -2.99 -5.23 5.89
C ILE A 85 -3.26 -4.74 4.46
N LEU A 86 -3.76 -5.61 3.60
CA LEU A 86 -4.03 -5.27 2.21
C LEU A 86 -5.14 -4.23 2.07
N SER A 87 -6.11 -4.21 2.98
CA SER A 87 -7.14 -3.15 3.04
C SER A 87 -6.53 -1.81 3.41
N GLY A 88 -5.65 -1.77 4.42
CA GLY A 88 -4.89 -0.56 4.77
C GLY A 88 -4.06 -0.03 3.61
N ILE A 89 -3.32 -0.91 2.93
CA ILE A 89 -2.50 -0.56 1.75
C ILE A 89 -3.37 0.02 0.63
N THR A 90 -4.56 -0.56 0.40
CA THR A 90 -5.48 -0.04 -0.63
C THR A 90 -5.94 1.38 -0.31
N ILE A 91 -6.29 1.65 0.96
CA ILE A 91 -6.68 3.00 1.41
C ILE A 91 -5.53 3.99 1.22
N SER A 92 -4.30 3.60 1.61
CA SER A 92 -3.11 4.42 1.40
C SER A 92 -2.89 4.75 -0.09
N TRP A 93 -3.02 3.78 -0.99
CA TRP A 93 -2.86 4.02 -2.42
C TRP A 93 -3.93 4.94 -3.01
N ILE A 94 -5.19 4.80 -2.57
CA ILE A 94 -6.27 5.71 -2.99
C ILE A 94 -5.95 7.14 -2.55
N PHE A 95 -5.53 7.32 -1.30
CA PHE A 95 -5.16 8.62 -0.76
C PHE A 95 -3.99 9.25 -1.53
N ILE A 96 -2.92 8.48 -1.78
CA ILE A 96 -1.76 8.94 -2.56
C ILE A 96 -2.18 9.32 -3.99
N SER A 97 -3.02 8.51 -4.64
CA SER A 97 -3.50 8.75 -6.00
C SER A 97 -4.27 10.07 -6.09
N ILE A 98 -5.17 10.33 -5.15
CA ILE A 98 -5.91 11.60 -5.06
C ILE A 98 -4.94 12.77 -4.89
N PHE A 99 -4.03 12.68 -3.91
CA PHE A 99 -3.05 13.74 -3.65
C PHE A 99 -2.18 14.03 -4.87
N GLN A 100 -1.75 13.00 -5.60
CA GLN A 100 -0.93 13.17 -6.79
C GLN A 100 -1.68 13.90 -7.91
N ILE A 101 -2.94 13.56 -8.16
CA ILE A 101 -3.75 14.21 -9.19
C ILE A 101 -3.93 15.70 -8.89
N PHE A 102 -4.13 16.06 -7.61
CA PHE A 102 -4.32 17.46 -7.22
C PHE A 102 -3.02 18.28 -7.17
N LEU A 103 -1.94 17.73 -6.60
CA LEU A 103 -0.70 18.46 -6.35
C LEU A 103 0.27 18.45 -7.54
N PHE A 104 0.26 17.40 -8.36
CA PHE A 104 1.28 17.17 -9.40
C PHE A 104 0.67 17.06 -10.79
N LYS A 105 -0.06 18.10 -11.22
CA LYS A 105 -0.74 18.14 -12.54
C LYS A 105 0.19 17.87 -13.71
N GLU A 106 1.44 18.34 -13.65
CA GLU A 106 2.46 18.10 -14.68
C GLU A 106 2.80 16.61 -14.84
N TYR A 107 2.61 15.81 -13.80
CA TYR A 107 2.90 14.38 -13.76
C TYR A 107 1.61 13.54 -13.84
N PHE A 108 0.57 14.05 -14.50
CA PHE A 108 -0.74 13.38 -14.61
C PHE A 108 -0.64 11.92 -15.07
N TYR A 109 0.16 11.62 -16.10
CA TYR A 109 0.33 10.24 -16.58
C TYR A 109 0.99 9.33 -15.53
N LEU A 110 1.94 9.85 -14.76
CA LEU A 110 2.56 9.11 -13.66
C LEU A 110 1.55 8.83 -12.53
N SER A 111 0.66 9.79 -12.27
CA SER A 111 -0.40 9.63 -11.27
C SER A 111 -1.39 8.50 -11.64
N LEU A 112 -1.69 8.31 -12.93
CA LEU A 112 -2.53 7.19 -13.39
C LEU A 112 -1.90 5.82 -13.14
N LEU A 113 -0.57 5.74 -13.05
CA LEU A 113 0.14 4.48 -12.78
C LEU A 113 -0.20 3.93 -11.38
N THR A 114 -0.64 4.78 -10.44
CA THR A 114 -1.09 4.36 -9.09
C THR A 114 -2.35 3.50 -9.11
N ILE A 115 -3.09 3.49 -10.21
CA ILE A 115 -4.29 2.66 -10.37
C ILE A 115 -3.91 1.17 -10.37
N ILE A 116 -2.72 0.81 -10.87
CA ILE A 116 -2.25 -0.58 -10.93
C ILE A 116 -2.18 -1.21 -9.53
N PRO A 117 -1.43 -0.67 -8.56
CA PRO A 117 -1.41 -1.23 -7.21
C PRO A 117 -2.80 -1.25 -6.56
N ILE A 118 -3.66 -0.25 -6.77
CA ILE A 118 -5.04 -0.25 -6.26
C ILE A 118 -5.84 -1.45 -6.78
N ILE A 119 -5.84 -1.68 -8.10
CA ILE A 119 -6.58 -2.80 -8.71
C ILE A 119 -6.03 -4.13 -8.21
N THR A 120 -4.71 -4.29 -8.17
CA THR A 120 -4.10 -5.55 -7.71
C THR A 120 -4.43 -5.86 -6.25
N CYS A 121 -4.38 -4.87 -5.36
CA CYS A 121 -4.80 -5.01 -3.96
C CYS A 121 -6.28 -5.36 -3.85
N TYR A 122 -7.16 -4.68 -4.59
CA TYR A 122 -8.59 -4.94 -4.56
C TYR A 122 -8.96 -6.37 -4.98
N ILE A 123 -8.38 -6.86 -6.09
CA ILE A 123 -8.60 -8.23 -6.56
C ILE A 123 -8.07 -9.26 -5.55
N ALA A 124 -6.91 -9.00 -4.94
CA ALA A 124 -6.34 -9.87 -3.93
C ALA A 124 -7.19 -9.90 -2.63
N ILE A 125 -7.79 -8.78 -2.21
CA ILE A 125 -8.74 -8.74 -1.08
C ILE A 125 -9.97 -9.61 -1.37
N LYS A 126 -10.55 -9.52 -2.57
CA LYS A 126 -11.69 -10.37 -2.97
C LYS A 126 -11.32 -11.85 -2.91
N THR A 127 -10.15 -12.19 -3.47
CA THR A 127 -9.63 -13.57 -3.46
C THR A 127 -9.43 -14.08 -2.03
N LEU A 128 -8.91 -13.24 -1.13
CA LEU A 128 -8.75 -13.56 0.29
C LEU A 128 -10.09 -13.78 0.99
N LYS A 129 -11.09 -12.92 0.77
CA LYS A 129 -12.44 -13.09 1.35
C LYS A 129 -13.02 -14.46 0.96
N THR A 130 -12.91 -14.85 -0.30
CA THR A 130 -13.39 -16.18 -0.75
C THR A 130 -12.64 -17.32 -0.05
N LYS A 131 -11.32 -17.21 0.13
CA LYS A 131 -10.53 -18.23 0.85
C LYS A 131 -10.90 -18.33 2.32
N ILE A 132 -11.11 -17.20 2.99
CA ILE A 132 -11.51 -17.16 4.40
C ILE A 132 -12.88 -17.82 4.59
N ILE A 133 -13.85 -17.49 3.74
CA ILE A 133 -15.19 -18.11 3.79
C ILE A 133 -15.10 -19.63 3.55
N LYS A 134 -14.30 -20.06 2.58
CA LYS A 134 -14.11 -21.49 2.31
C LYS A 134 -13.50 -22.22 3.53
N GLN A 135 -12.47 -21.63 4.15
CA GLN A 135 -11.84 -22.21 5.33
C GLN A 135 -12.79 -22.22 6.56
N LEU A 136 -13.66 -21.22 6.69
CA LEU A 136 -14.67 -21.18 7.74
C LEU A 136 -15.72 -22.29 7.53
N ASN A 137 -16.21 -22.46 6.30
CA ASN A 137 -17.17 -23.51 5.96
C ASN A 137 -16.58 -24.92 6.16
N GLU A 138 -15.28 -25.11 5.92
CA GLU A 138 -14.58 -26.39 6.14
C GLU A 138 -14.34 -26.70 7.62
N LYS A 139 -14.18 -25.68 8.48
CA LYS A 139 -14.00 -25.86 9.94
C LYS A 139 -15.29 -26.22 10.68
N GLY A 140 -16.46 -26.03 10.06
CA GLY A 140 -17.75 -26.18 10.73
C GLY A 140 -18.03 -25.05 11.73
N LEU A 141 -19.24 -25.05 12.31
CA LEU A 141 -19.61 -24.06 13.32
C LEU A 141 -18.95 -24.37 14.67
N SER A 142 -18.47 -23.32 15.35
CA SER A 142 -18.02 -23.39 16.73
C SER A 142 -19.17 -23.79 17.67
N GLU A 143 -18.90 -24.46 18.78
CA GLU A 143 -19.92 -24.81 19.78
C GLU A 143 -20.74 -23.59 20.24
N LYS A 144 -20.12 -22.41 20.30
CA LYS A 144 -20.83 -21.15 20.63
C LYS A 144 -21.77 -20.71 19.52
N GLU A 145 -21.37 -20.87 18.26
CA GLU A 145 -22.20 -20.55 17.10
C GLU A 145 -23.34 -21.56 16.98
N VAL A 146 -23.08 -22.85 17.24
CA VAL A 146 -24.10 -23.88 17.33
C VAL A 146 -25.07 -23.58 18.47
N HIS A 147 -24.58 -23.19 19.65
CA HIS A 147 -25.41 -22.79 20.78
C HIS A 147 -26.26 -21.55 20.46
N LEU A 148 -25.69 -20.54 19.80
CA LEU A 148 -26.43 -19.34 19.36
C LEU A 148 -27.49 -19.69 18.31
N LEU A 149 -27.19 -20.59 17.37
CA LEU A 149 -28.18 -21.08 16.41
C LEU A 149 -29.28 -21.93 17.07
N GLN A 150 -28.94 -22.74 18.07
CA GLN A 150 -29.93 -23.49 18.87
C GLN A 150 -30.87 -22.55 19.61
N LEU A 151 -30.32 -21.49 20.20
CA LEU A 151 -31.09 -20.46 20.91
C LEU A 151 -32.01 -19.66 19.96
N LEU A 152 -31.51 -19.32 18.76
CA LEU A 152 -32.30 -18.68 17.70
C LEU A 152 -33.37 -19.59 17.11
N ALA A 153 -33.12 -20.90 17.05
CA ALA A 153 -34.09 -21.90 16.62
C ALA A 153 -35.13 -22.24 17.70
N GLY A 154 -35.07 -21.60 18.87
CA GLY A 154 -35.98 -21.87 20.00
C GLY A 154 -35.74 -23.24 20.65
N ILE A 155 -34.58 -23.85 20.41
CA ILE A 155 -34.18 -25.12 21.00
C ILE A 155 -33.42 -24.80 22.29
N GLU A 156 -34.14 -24.60 23.39
CA GLU A 156 -33.53 -24.56 24.71
C GLU A 156 -33.13 -25.99 25.12
N LYS A 157 -31.82 -26.22 25.33
CA LYS A 157 -31.37 -27.43 26.01
C LYS A 157 -31.82 -27.36 27.47
N LYS A 158 -32.75 -28.26 27.85
CA LYS A 158 -32.96 -28.63 29.25
C LYS A 158 -31.69 -29.21 29.87
#